data_AF-A0A5K1F722-F1
#
_entry.id   AF-A0A5K1F722-F1
#
_cell.length_a   1.000
_cell.length_b   1.000
_cell.length_c   1.000
_cell.angle_alpha   90.00
_cell.angle_beta   90.00
_cell.angle_gamma   90.00
#
_symmetry.space_group_name_H-M   'P 1'
#
loop_
_entity.id
_entity.type
_entity.pdbx_description
1 polymer ?
#
loop_
_entity_poly.entity_id
_entity_poly.type
_entity_poly.pdbx_seq_one_letter_code
_entity_poly.pdbx_strand_id
1 'polypeptide(L)'
;MLRRFLRARDLNVEKAASLLLRYLKWRRSFVPRGFISEDEIRNEIAKEKMFLQGVDKKERPIMVALGVRHTYYDRDLEEFK
;
A
#
# COMPACT_ATOMS: atom_id res chain seq x y z
N MET A 1 -15.08 1.20 7.31
CA MET A 1 -13.68 0.70 7.49
C MET A 1 -13.57 -0.73 8.02
N LEU A 2 -14.46 -1.25 8.87
CA LEU A 2 -14.30 -2.58 9.51
C LEU A 2 -14.51 -3.78 8.58
N ARG A 3 -15.44 -3.68 7.61
CA ARG A 3 -15.82 -4.79 6.71
C ARG A 3 -14.64 -5.43 5.97
N ARG A 4 -13.62 -4.66 5.60
CA ARG A 4 -12.43 -5.19 4.90
C ARG A 4 -11.61 -6.16 5.77
N PHE A 5 -11.53 -5.92 7.08
CA PHE A 5 -10.81 -6.79 8.01
C PHE A 5 -11.57 -8.09 8.28
N LEU A 6 -12.90 -7.98 8.41
CA LEU A 6 -13.77 -9.15 8.53
C LEU A 6 -13.73 -10.02 7.27
N ARG A 7 -13.87 -9.42 6.07
CA ARG A 7 -13.77 -10.16 4.80
C ARG A 7 -12.41 -10.82 4.61
N ALA A 8 -11.32 -10.16 5.01
CA ALA A 8 -9.97 -10.71 4.91
C ALA A 8 -9.71 -11.90 5.86
N ARG A 9 -10.62 -12.17 6.81
CA ARG A 9 -10.50 -13.22 7.84
C ARG A 9 -11.77 -14.06 7.95
N ASP A 10 -12.49 -14.22 6.84
CA ASP A 10 -13.66 -15.11 6.73
C ASP A 10 -14.73 -14.84 7.80
N LEU A 11 -14.94 -13.55 8.12
CA LEU A 11 -15.85 -13.05 9.15
C LEU A 11 -15.55 -13.53 10.58
N ASN A 12 -14.38 -14.14 10.83
CA ASN A 12 -13.94 -14.46 12.18
C ASN A 12 -13.57 -13.17 12.94
N VAL A 13 -14.27 -12.93 14.05
CA VAL A 13 -14.18 -11.68 14.80
C VAL A 13 -12.82 -11.55 15.50
N GLU A 14 -12.30 -12.59 16.15
CA GLU A 14 -11.02 -12.48 16.88
C GLU A 14 -9.85 -12.20 15.92
N LYS A 15 -9.78 -12.94 14.80
CA LYS A 15 -8.73 -12.77 13.78
C LYS A 15 -8.83 -11.41 13.10
N ALA A 16 -10.04 -10.93 12.80
CA ALA A 16 -10.24 -9.61 12.22
C ALA A 16 -9.85 -8.48 13.19
N ALA A 17 -10.19 -8.61 14.47
CA ALA A 17 -9.78 -7.66 15.51
C ALA A 17 -8.25 -7.61 15.67
N SER A 18 -7.59 -8.77 15.71
CA SER A 18 -6.13 -8.85 15.75
C SER A 18 -5.48 -8.17 14.53
N LEU A 19 -6.01 -8.40 13.32
CA LEU A 19 -5.52 -7.75 12.10
C LEU A 19 -5.73 -6.23 12.13
N LEU A 20 -6.88 -5.77 12.61
CA LEU A 20 -7.19 -4.35 12.76
C LEU A 20 -6.20 -3.67 13.71
N LEU A 21 -5.94 -4.24 14.88
CA LEU A 21 -5.01 -3.69 15.86
C LEU A 21 -3.59 -3.59 15.29
N ARG A 22 -3.12 -4.61 14.57
CA ARG A 22 -1.83 -4.58 13.87
C ARG A 22 -1.78 -3.47 12.81
N TYR A 23 -2.83 -3.37 12.00
CA TYR A 23 -2.94 -2.32 10.98
C TYR A 23 -2.93 -0.92 11.62
N LEU A 24 -3.66 -0.69 12.70
CA LEU A 24 -3.71 0.61 13.38
C LEU A 24 -2.35 0.98 13.99
N LYS A 25 -1.66 0.03 14.61
CA LYS A 25 -0.31 0.24 15.13
C LYS A 25 0.65 0.67 14.01
N TRP A 26 0.66 -0.07 12.89
CA TRP A 26 1.47 0.29 11.72
C TRP A 26 1.07 1.63 11.11
N ARG A 27 -0.24 1.88 10.95
CA ARG A 27 -0.73 3.12 10.31
C ARG A 27 -0.33 4.35 11.12
N ARG A 28 -0.41 4.28 12.45
CA ARG A 28 -0.02 5.37 13.35
C ARG A 28 1.49 5.63 13.34
N SER A 29 2.32 4.58 13.24
CA SER A 29 3.77 4.75 13.18
C SER A 29 4.27 5.19 11.81
N PHE A 30 3.71 4.63 10.74
CA PHE A 30 4.21 4.81 9.37
C PHE A 30 3.58 6.01 8.66
N VAL A 31 2.32 6.37 8.98
CA VAL A 31 1.63 7.52 8.37
C VAL A 31 1.02 8.40 9.46
N PRO A 32 1.87 9.13 10.20
CA PRO A 32 1.46 9.89 11.38
C PRO A 32 0.46 11.01 11.05
N ARG A 33 0.53 11.59 9.85
CA ARG A 33 -0.42 12.61 9.35
C ARG A 33 -1.76 12.04 8.90
N GLY A 34 -1.91 10.71 8.88
CA GLY A 34 -3.13 10.05 8.44
C GLY A 34 -3.29 9.95 6.91
N PHE A 35 -2.45 10.62 6.12
CA PHE A 35 -2.35 10.52 4.66
C PHE A 35 -0.88 10.64 4.21
N ILE A 36 -0.61 10.23 2.97
CA ILE A 36 0.65 10.46 2.27
C ILE A 36 0.31 11.42 1.12
N SER A 37 0.93 12.59 1.07
CA SER A 37 0.73 13.57 0.00
C SER A 37 1.44 13.14 -1.28
N GLU A 38 0.98 13.63 -2.42
CA GLU A 38 1.69 13.40 -3.69
C GLU A 38 3.10 13.98 -3.68
N ASP A 39 3.31 15.09 -2.97
CA ASP A 39 4.63 15.69 -2.81
C ASP A 39 5.63 14.75 -2.12
N GLU A 40 5.18 13.96 -1.13
CA GLU A 40 6.02 12.96 -0.44
C GLU A 40 6.46 11.81 -1.34
N ILE A 41 5.74 11.56 -2.43
CA ILE A 41 5.98 10.42 -3.33
C ILE A 41 6.18 10.86 -4.78
N ARG A 42 6.48 12.15 -5.01
CA ARG A 42 6.53 12.74 -6.35
C ARG A 42 7.51 12.00 -7.26
N ASN A 43 8.69 11.67 -6.75
CA ASN A 43 9.70 10.93 -7.50
C ASN A 43 9.26 9.48 -7.78
N GLU A 44 8.51 8.86 -6.88
CA GLU A 44 7.98 7.51 -7.09
C GLU A 44 6.84 7.48 -8.11
N ILE A 45 6.01 8.53 -8.16
CA ILE A 45 5.01 8.74 -9.21
C ILE A 45 5.70 8.98 -10.56
N ALA A 46 6.70 9.86 -10.62
CA ALA A 46 7.41 10.21 -11.85
C ALA A 46 8.13 9.02 -12.51
N LYS A 47 8.53 8.00 -11.73
CA LYS A 47 9.12 6.76 -12.27
C LYS A 47 8.14 5.90 -13.07
N GLU A 48 6.83 6.14 -12.93
CA GLU A 48 5.77 5.42 -13.66
C GLU A 48 6.01 3.91 -13.69
N LYS A 49 6.31 3.34 -12.52
CA LYS A 49 6.71 1.93 -12.40
C LYS A 49 5.59 1.04 -11.84
N MET A 50 4.45 1.61 -11.45
CA MET A 50 3.32 0.91 -10.85
C MET A 50 2.02 1.29 -11.59
N PHE A 51 1.26 0.28 -12.03
CA PHE A 51 0.02 0.47 -12.78
C PHE A 51 -1.09 -0.41 -12.21
N LEU A 52 -2.32 0.09 -12.21
CA LEU A 52 -3.53 -0.70 -11.94
C LEU A 52 -4.18 -1.04 -13.28
N GLN A 53 -4.18 -2.32 -13.67
CA GLN A 53 -4.55 -2.79 -15.01
C GLN A 53 -5.88 -3.57 -15.02
N GLY A 54 -6.83 -3.16 -14.19
CA GLY A 54 -8.13 -3.83 -14.07
C GLY A 54 -8.14 -5.00 -13.10
N VAL A 55 -8.90 -6.05 -13.42
CA VAL A 55 -9.12 -7.23 -12.57
C VAL A 55 -8.86 -8.53 -13.33
N ASP A 56 -8.52 -9.59 -12.60
CA ASP A 56 -8.39 -10.93 -13.18
C ASP A 56 -9.74 -11.66 -13.31
N LYS A 57 -9.71 -12.91 -13.79
CA LYS A 57 -10.92 -13.74 -13.96
C LYS A 57 -11.69 -14.04 -12.66
N LYS A 58 -11.13 -13.70 -11.50
CA LYS A 58 -11.74 -13.86 -10.18
C LYS A 58 -12.06 -12.50 -9.54
N GLU A 59 -12.16 -11.44 -10.35
CA GLU A 59 -12.44 -10.06 -9.89
C GLU A 59 -11.39 -9.52 -8.90
N ARG A 60 -10.15 -10.02 -8.95
CA ARG A 60 -9.06 -9.55 -8.10
C ARG A 60 -8.31 -8.43 -8.82
N PRO A 61 -8.10 -7.25 -8.20
CA PRO A 61 -7.34 -6.17 -8.82
C PRO A 61 -5.93 -6.61 -9.24
N ILE A 62 -5.52 -6.24 -10.45
CA ILE A 62 -4.19 -6.51 -11.00
C ILE A 62 -3.34 -5.25 -10.90
N MET A 63 -2.21 -5.40 -10.21
CA MET A 63 -1.15 -4.39 -10.16
C MET A 63 0.04 -4.88 -10.98
N VAL A 64 0.52 -4.06 -11.91
CA VAL A 64 1.71 -4.34 -12.73
C VAL A 64 2.84 -3.44 -12.28
N ALA A 65 3.98 -4.05 -11.94
CA ALA A 65 5.20 -3.36 -11.55
C ALA A 65 6.28 -3.53 -12.63
N LEU A 66 6.79 -2.42 -13.18
CA LEU A 66 7.88 -2.43 -14.14
C LEU A 66 9.22 -2.35 -13.41
N GLY A 67 9.79 -3.52 -13.08
CA GLY A 67 11.06 -3.61 -12.36
C GLY A 67 12.24 -2.92 -13.06
N VAL A 68 12.23 -2.83 -14.40
CA VAL A 68 13.26 -2.10 -15.17
C VAL A 68 13.27 -0.59 -14.89
N ARG A 69 12.12 -0.02 -14.48
CA ARG A 69 11.99 1.38 -14.06
C ARG A 69 12.31 1.59 -12.58
N HIS A 70 12.77 0.54 -11.90
CA HIS A 70 13.26 0.60 -10.53
C HIS A 70 14.78 0.87 -10.54
N THR A 71 15.20 2.06 -10.98
CA THR A 71 16.61 2.47 -10.97
C THR A 71 17.03 2.87 -9.55
N TYR A 72 18.15 2.32 -9.08
CA TYR A 72 18.67 2.63 -7.74
C TYR A 72 19.61 3.84 -7.71
N TYR A 73 20.14 4.24 -8.86
CA TYR A 73 21.07 5.36 -8.99
C TYR A 73 20.40 6.72 -8.77
N ASP A 74 19.12 6.85 -9.14
CA ASP A 74 18.33 8.07 -8.94
C ASP A 74 17.55 8.04 -7.61
N ARG A 75 18.05 7.30 -6.61
CA ARG A 75 17.42 7.24 -5.29
C ARG A 75 17.90 8.42 -4.47
N ASP A 76 16.97 9.25 -4.04
CA ASP A 76 17.19 10.14 -2.92
C ASP A 76 17.03 9.33 -1.62
N LEU A 77 18.12 9.17 -0.88
CA LEU A 77 18.11 8.44 0.40
C LEU A 77 17.36 9.23 1.49
N GLU A 78 17.23 10.55 1.34
CA GLU A 78 16.45 11.39 2.25
C GLU A 78 14.94 11.16 2.07
N GLU A 79 14.46 10.69 0.91
CA GLU A 79 13.04 10.35 0.70
C GLU A 79 12.55 9.15 1.52
N PHE A 80 13.47 8.31 2.02
CA PHE A 80 13.13 7.11 2.80
C PHE A 80 13.41 7.25 4.29
N LYS A 81 13.93 8.40 4.75
CA LYS A 81 14.12 8.72 6.17
C LYS A 81 12.80 9.19 6.80
#